data_AF-A0A927ASW9-F1
#
_entry.id   AF-A0A927ASW9-F1
#
_cell.length_a   1.000
_cell.length_b   1.000
_cell.length_c   1.000
_cell.angle_alpha   90.00
_cell.angle_beta   90.00
_cell.angle_gamma   90.00
#
_symmetry.space_group_name_H-M   'P 1'
#
loop_
_entity.id
_entity.type
_entity.pdbx_description
1 polymer ?
#
loop_
_entity_poly.entity_id
_entity_poly.type
_entity_poly.pdbx_seq_one_letter_code
_entity_poly.pdbx_strand_id
1 'polypeptide(L)'
;MESNTGFEDIRAILKEVAEKQREITEQQRENDKEISRVAKIVGDIGNKFGTFTEGMAFPSMDKVLRKQFGVTTVTTNYTTQAGADTLEIDVLGLANRDANIAVIVEVKSHLRKRDIDQTLKTIDRFRRLHPEHASKKLYGVIACVSGSKEQREEAQRAGLFVASIHDEVFELKTLANFVPKDFSAEVVA
;
A
#
# COMPACT_ATOMS: atom_id res chain seq x y z
N MET A 1 -57.12 -35.14 -13.63
CA MET A 1 -57.12 -33.69 -13.37
C MET A 1 -56.11 -33.43 -12.26
N GLU A 2 -54.80 -33.53 -12.50
CA GLU A 2 -53.79 -33.26 -11.45
C GLU A 2 -52.49 -32.59 -11.97
N SER A 3 -52.39 -32.25 -13.26
CA SER A 3 -51.12 -31.77 -13.83
C SER A 3 -50.96 -30.25 -13.92
N ASN A 4 -51.97 -29.46 -13.54
CA ASN A 4 -51.93 -28.00 -13.71
C ASN A 4 -51.41 -27.24 -12.48
N THR A 5 -51.48 -27.86 -11.30
CA THR A 5 -51.11 -27.24 -10.02
C THR A 5 -49.59 -27.09 -9.87
N GLY A 6 -48.83 -28.13 -10.25
CA GLY A 6 -47.36 -28.10 -10.12
C GLY A 6 -46.66 -27.10 -11.05
N PHE A 7 -47.26 -26.73 -12.18
CA PHE A 7 -46.66 -25.76 -13.11
C PHE A 7 -46.82 -24.32 -12.63
N GLU A 8 -47.93 -24.01 -11.94
CA GLU A 8 -48.13 -22.70 -11.30
C GLU A 8 -47.22 -22.53 -10.09
N ASP A 9 -47.05 -23.58 -9.28
CA ASP A 9 -46.16 -23.58 -8.12
C ASP A 9 -44.69 -23.35 -8.53
N ILE A 10 -44.22 -24.04 -9.59
CA ILE A 10 -42.87 -23.83 -10.15
C ILE A 10 -42.70 -22.38 -10.64
N ARG A 11 -43.74 -21.81 -11.28
CA ARG A 11 -43.68 -20.44 -11.80
C ARG A 11 -43.66 -19.42 -10.67
N ALA A 12 -44.38 -19.68 -9.58
CA ALA A 12 -44.35 -18.85 -8.37
C ALA A 12 -42.95 -18.87 -7.72
N ILE A 13 -42.36 -20.06 -7.55
CA ILE A 13 -41.02 -20.23 -6.99
C ILE A 13 -39.96 -19.52 -7.85
N LEU A 14 -40.02 -19.67 -9.18
CA LEU A 14 -39.08 -19.00 -10.09
C LEU A 14 -39.17 -17.47 -10.00
N LYS A 15 -40.38 -16.94 -9.79
CA LYS A 15 -40.59 -15.51 -9.63
C LYS A 15 -40.02 -15.00 -8.30
N GLU A 16 -40.25 -15.74 -7.22
CA GLU A 16 -39.69 -15.43 -5.89
C GLU A 16 -38.16 -15.52 -5.89
N VAL A 17 -37.58 -16.52 -6.55
CA VAL A 17 -36.12 -16.65 -6.71
C VAL A 17 -35.54 -15.49 -7.52
N ALA A 18 -36.21 -15.07 -8.60
CA ALA A 18 -35.76 -13.93 -9.40
C ALA A 18 -35.83 -12.60 -8.63
N GLU A 19 -36.84 -12.43 -7.78
CA GLU A 19 -36.97 -11.26 -6.90
C GLU A 19 -35.90 -11.25 -5.82
N LYS A 20 -35.69 -12.36 -5.10
CA LYS A 20 -34.61 -12.49 -4.11
C LYS A 20 -33.22 -12.31 -4.72
N GLN A 21 -33.00 -12.79 -5.95
CA GLN A 21 -31.73 -12.61 -6.64
C GLN A 21 -31.47 -11.13 -6.96
N ARG A 22 -32.50 -10.35 -7.30
CA ARG A 22 -32.38 -8.90 -7.51
C ARG A 22 -32.06 -8.18 -6.21
N GLU A 23 -32.78 -8.48 -5.13
CA GLU A 23 -32.53 -7.90 -3.80
C GLU A 23 -31.11 -8.18 -3.31
N ILE A 24 -30.62 -9.41 -3.47
CA ILE A 24 -29.24 -9.79 -3.11
C ILE A 24 -28.23 -9.00 -3.94
N THR A 25 -28.47 -8.84 -5.25
CA THR A 25 -27.56 -8.10 -6.14
C THR A 25 -27.52 -6.61 -5.78
N GLU A 26 -28.64 -6.05 -5.35
CA GLU A 26 -28.75 -4.65 -4.94
C GLU A 26 -28.08 -4.42 -3.58
N GLN A 27 -28.32 -5.29 -2.60
CA GLN A 27 -27.61 -5.28 -1.31
C GLN A 27 -26.10 -5.47 -1.48
N GLN A 28 -25.65 -6.34 -2.39
CA GLN A 28 -24.21 -6.49 -2.68
C GLN A 28 -23.60 -5.19 -3.21
N ARG A 29 -24.29 -4.51 -4.13
CA ARG A 29 -23.84 -3.21 -4.65
C ARG A 29 -23.79 -2.12 -3.58
N GLU A 30 -24.72 -2.12 -2.63
CA GLU A 30 -24.71 -1.18 -1.51
C GLU A 30 -23.56 -1.47 -0.55
N ASN A 31 -23.34 -2.74 -0.22
CA ASN A 31 -22.22 -3.18 0.59
C ASN A 31 -20.87 -2.81 -0.03
N ASP A 32 -20.68 -3.02 -1.33
CA ASP A 32 -19.44 -2.63 -2.04
C ASP A 32 -19.17 -1.12 -1.95
N LYS A 33 -20.23 -0.29 -2.05
CA LYS A 33 -20.13 1.17 -1.91
C LYS A 33 -19.83 1.58 -0.46
N GLU A 34 -20.35 0.87 0.53
CA GLU A 34 -20.03 1.11 1.93
C GLU A 34 -18.59 0.71 2.26
N ILE A 35 -18.14 -0.46 1.79
CA ILE A 35 -16.76 -0.92 1.93
C ILE A 35 -15.79 0.10 1.32
N SER A 36 -16.07 0.60 0.12
CA SER A 36 -15.26 1.64 -0.53
C SER A 36 -15.25 2.96 0.24
N ARG A 37 -16.38 3.40 0.79
CA ARG A 37 -16.45 4.59 1.65
C ARG A 37 -15.68 4.42 2.95
N VAL A 38 -15.79 3.27 3.60
CA VAL A 38 -15.04 2.94 4.81
C VAL A 38 -13.54 2.90 4.51
N ALA A 39 -13.13 2.28 3.40
CA ALA A 39 -11.74 2.29 2.95
C ALA A 39 -11.20 3.71 2.74
N LYS A 40 -12.02 4.59 2.14
CA LYS A 40 -11.67 6.01 1.95
C LYS A 40 -11.53 6.76 3.27
N ILE A 41 -12.48 6.62 4.20
CA ILE A 41 -12.42 7.29 5.52
C ILE A 41 -11.20 6.79 6.32
N VAL A 42 -10.90 5.49 6.26
CA VAL A 42 -9.70 4.92 6.89
C VAL A 42 -8.42 5.49 6.26
N GLY A 43 -8.39 5.65 4.92
CA GLY A 43 -7.30 6.33 4.21
C GLY A 43 -7.14 7.79 4.64
N ASP A 44 -8.24 8.55 4.68
CA ASP A 44 -8.25 9.97 5.05
C ASP A 44 -7.74 10.22 6.49
N ILE A 45 -8.01 9.28 7.42
CA ILE A 45 -7.50 9.35 8.80
C ILE A 45 -6.01 8.98 8.85
N GLY A 46 -5.56 8.02 8.06
CA GLY A 46 -4.13 7.71 7.91
C GLY A 46 -3.33 8.89 7.36
N ASN A 47 -3.86 9.55 6.32
CA ASN A 47 -3.23 10.70 5.66
C ASN A 47 -2.97 11.86 6.64
N LYS A 48 -3.89 12.20 7.55
CA LYS A 48 -3.66 13.30 8.51
C LYS A 48 -2.49 13.06 9.47
N PHE A 49 -2.29 11.81 9.88
CA PHE A 49 -1.17 11.43 10.74
C PHE A 49 0.15 11.25 9.96
N GLY A 50 0.06 10.77 8.72
CA GLY A 50 1.14 10.76 7.73
C GLY A 50 1.65 12.19 7.48
N THR A 51 0.79 13.10 7.01
CA THR A 51 1.13 14.51 6.72
C THR A 51 1.75 15.25 7.90
N PHE A 52 1.28 15.02 9.14
CA PHE A 52 1.87 15.63 10.34
C PHE A 52 3.29 15.10 10.63
N THR A 53 3.47 13.79 10.52
CA THR A 53 4.76 13.12 10.79
C THR A 53 5.75 13.37 9.65
N GLU A 54 5.29 13.32 8.41
CA GLU A 54 6.02 13.70 7.20
C GLU A 54 6.42 15.17 7.25
N GLY A 55 5.50 16.10 7.49
CA GLY A 55 5.79 17.54 7.45
C GLY A 55 6.94 17.93 8.38
N MET A 56 7.01 17.32 9.57
CA MET A 56 8.08 17.59 10.53
C MET A 56 9.33 16.72 10.30
N ALA A 57 9.17 15.43 9.98
CA ALA A 57 10.31 14.53 9.79
C ALA A 57 10.93 14.56 8.38
N PHE A 58 10.26 15.16 7.40
CA PHE A 58 10.69 15.18 6.00
C PHE A 58 12.07 15.80 5.79
N PRO A 59 12.43 16.95 6.41
CA PRO A 59 13.78 17.49 6.27
C PRO A 59 14.87 16.52 6.75
N SER A 60 14.58 15.74 7.80
CA SER A 60 15.48 14.70 8.30
C SER A 60 15.51 13.50 7.35
N MET A 61 14.34 13.07 6.87
CA MET A 61 14.19 11.97 5.93
C MET A 61 14.90 12.25 4.59
N ASP A 62 14.71 13.43 3.99
CA ASP A 62 15.38 13.84 2.74
C ASP A 62 16.91 13.75 2.89
N LYS A 63 17.46 14.26 4.00
CA LYS A 63 18.90 14.16 4.30
C LYS A 63 19.36 12.70 4.38
N VAL A 64 18.61 11.86 5.09
CA VAL A 64 18.96 10.43 5.23
C VAL A 64 18.84 9.69 3.90
N LEU A 65 17.78 9.93 3.14
CA LEU A 65 17.58 9.31 1.83
C LEU A 65 18.72 9.66 0.87
N ARG A 66 19.09 10.93 0.78
CA ARG A 66 20.23 11.39 -0.04
C ARG A 66 21.53 10.76 0.40
N LYS A 67 21.80 10.72 1.71
CA LYS A 67 23.05 10.19 2.26
C LYS A 67 23.18 8.68 2.10
N GLN A 68 22.10 7.94 2.31
CA GLN A 68 22.14 6.48 2.42
C GLN A 68 21.85 5.77 1.09
N PHE A 69 20.99 6.36 0.26
CA PHE A 69 20.58 5.77 -1.02
C PHE A 69 21.11 6.55 -2.23
N GLY A 70 21.72 7.72 -2.04
CA GLY A 70 22.23 8.55 -3.14
C GLY A 70 21.12 9.12 -4.03
N VAL A 71 19.87 9.19 -3.55
CA VAL A 71 18.76 9.75 -4.33
C VAL A 71 18.99 11.23 -4.60
N THR A 72 18.72 11.65 -5.83
CA THR A 72 18.87 13.04 -6.27
C THR A 72 17.54 13.79 -6.23
N THR A 73 16.45 13.07 -6.41
CA THR A 73 15.08 13.58 -6.40
C THR A 73 14.32 12.92 -5.26
N VAL A 74 13.61 13.71 -4.47
CA VAL A 74 12.74 13.23 -3.39
C VAL A 74 11.43 14.01 -3.50
N THR A 75 10.31 13.30 -3.50
CA THR A 75 8.96 13.88 -3.57
C THR A 75 8.06 13.24 -2.53
N THR A 76 7.13 14.02 -1.96
CA THR A 76 6.13 13.54 -0.99
C THR A 76 4.76 13.49 -1.63
N ASN A 77 3.85 12.69 -1.06
CA ASN A 77 2.47 12.54 -1.54
C ASN A 77 2.43 12.21 -3.04
N TYR A 78 3.26 11.25 -3.46
CA TYR A 78 3.36 10.85 -4.85
C TYR A 78 2.13 10.03 -5.24
N THR A 79 1.30 10.59 -6.12
CA THR A 79 0.09 9.93 -6.61
C THR A 79 0.19 9.64 -8.09
N THR A 80 -0.17 8.43 -8.47
CA THR A 80 -0.36 8.03 -9.88
C THR A 80 -1.78 7.53 -10.08
N GLN A 81 -2.45 8.06 -11.11
CA GLN A 81 -3.78 7.62 -11.52
C GLN A 81 -3.68 6.89 -12.86
N ALA A 82 -3.96 5.59 -12.85
CA ALA A 82 -3.95 4.72 -14.02
C ALA A 82 -5.35 4.11 -14.21
N GLY A 83 -6.20 4.82 -14.96
CA GLY A 83 -7.60 4.43 -15.13
C GLY A 83 -8.37 4.50 -13.80
N ALA A 84 -8.89 3.36 -13.35
CA ALA A 84 -9.55 3.24 -12.05
C ALA A 84 -8.58 2.94 -10.89
N ASP A 85 -7.30 2.69 -11.19
CA ASP A 85 -6.28 2.37 -10.18
C ASP A 85 -5.58 3.66 -9.71
N THR A 86 -5.57 3.91 -8.40
CA THR A 86 -4.85 5.03 -7.80
C THR A 86 -3.78 4.50 -6.87
N LEU A 87 -2.52 4.76 -7.20
CA LEU A 87 -1.35 4.46 -6.37
C LEU A 87 -0.96 5.74 -5.62
N GLU A 88 -0.85 5.62 -4.30
CA GLU A 88 -0.33 6.68 -3.43
C GLU A 88 0.92 6.15 -2.72
N ILE A 89 1.94 6.99 -2.64
CA ILE A 89 3.21 6.73 -1.98
C ILE A 89 3.56 7.96 -1.14
N ASP A 90 3.80 7.76 0.15
CA ASP A 90 4.09 8.86 1.08
C ASP A 90 5.36 9.62 0.66
N VAL A 91 6.46 8.92 0.37
CA VAL A 91 7.69 9.52 -0.18
C VAL A 91 8.32 8.63 -1.25
N LEU A 92 8.66 9.22 -2.39
CA LEU A 92 9.40 8.58 -3.47
C LEU A 92 10.77 9.24 -3.65
N GLY A 93 11.83 8.45 -3.51
CA GLY A 93 13.21 8.83 -3.81
C GLY A 93 13.68 8.23 -5.14
N LEU A 94 14.29 9.04 -6.01
CA LEU A 94 14.82 8.60 -7.29
C LEU A 94 16.27 9.03 -7.45
N ALA A 95 17.10 8.10 -7.94
CA ALA A 95 18.46 8.33 -8.38
C ALA A 95 18.62 7.84 -9.83
N ASN A 96 19.38 8.59 -10.62
CA ASN A 96 19.75 8.22 -11.99
C ASN A 96 21.26 7.95 -12.08
N ARG A 97 21.74 7.42 -13.21
CA ARG A 97 23.16 7.16 -13.50
C ARG A 97 23.78 6.13 -12.54
N ASP A 98 24.79 6.50 -11.74
CA ASP A 98 25.62 5.54 -11.02
C ASP A 98 24.87 4.77 -9.92
N ALA A 99 23.92 5.44 -9.25
CA ALA A 99 23.07 4.80 -8.24
C ALA A 99 21.92 4.00 -8.89
N ASN A 100 21.26 4.58 -9.89
CA ASN A 100 20.10 4.00 -10.61
C ASN A 100 19.09 3.26 -9.70
N ILE A 101 18.58 3.96 -8.68
CA ILE A 101 17.73 3.40 -7.63
C ILE A 101 16.39 4.17 -7.57
N ALA A 102 15.32 3.46 -7.22
CA ALA A 102 14.08 4.00 -6.70
C ALA A 102 13.88 3.53 -5.24
N VAL A 103 13.44 4.42 -4.36
CA VAL A 103 13.15 4.12 -2.96
C VAL A 103 11.74 4.56 -2.64
N ILE A 104 10.91 3.63 -2.19
CA ILE A 104 9.55 3.91 -1.69
C ILE A 104 9.61 3.96 -0.18
N VAL A 105 9.11 5.03 0.42
CA VAL A 105 8.96 5.15 1.87
C VAL A 105 7.49 5.25 2.23
N GLU A 106 7.06 4.42 3.17
CA GLU A 106 5.73 4.42 3.76
C GLU A 106 5.83 4.80 5.24
N VAL A 107 5.08 5.81 5.66
CA VAL A 107 5.08 6.37 7.01
C VAL A 107 3.89 5.79 7.78
N LYS A 108 4.15 5.31 9.00
CA LYS A 108 3.15 4.70 9.89
C LYS A 108 3.28 5.24 11.30
N SER A 109 2.20 5.73 11.90
CA SER A 109 2.23 6.13 13.31
C SER A 109 2.46 4.93 14.22
N HIS A 110 1.82 3.81 13.93
CA HIS A 110 1.98 2.54 14.65
C HIS A 110 2.12 1.43 13.62
N LEU A 111 3.29 0.82 13.53
CA LEU A 111 3.53 -0.30 12.64
C LEU A 111 2.69 -1.50 13.05
N ARG A 112 1.96 -2.08 12.11
CA ARG A 112 1.24 -3.35 12.24
C ARG A 112 1.67 -4.29 11.13
N LYS A 113 1.47 -5.59 11.35
CA LYS A 113 1.78 -6.62 10.34
C LYS A 113 1.12 -6.34 8.98
N ARG A 114 -0.16 -5.94 8.98
CA ARG A 114 -0.89 -5.58 7.76
C ARG A 114 -0.24 -4.44 6.95
N ASP A 115 0.51 -3.55 7.62
CA ASP A 115 1.13 -2.41 6.96
C ASP A 115 2.36 -2.88 6.16
N ILE A 116 3.03 -3.94 6.61
CA ILE A 116 4.12 -4.61 5.87
C ILE A 116 3.57 -5.17 4.56
N ASP A 117 2.47 -5.93 4.63
CA ASP A 117 1.81 -6.50 3.45
C ASP A 117 1.33 -5.41 2.49
N GLN A 118 0.82 -4.29 3.03
CA GLN A 118 0.38 -3.16 2.23
C GLN A 118 1.54 -2.47 1.52
N THR A 119 2.67 -2.24 2.21
CA THR A 119 3.87 -1.66 1.59
C THR A 119 4.41 -2.55 0.48
N LEU A 120 4.43 -3.88 0.65
CA LEU A 120 4.83 -4.81 -0.41
C LEU A 120 3.90 -4.72 -1.64
N LYS A 121 2.59 -4.59 -1.43
CA LYS A 121 1.63 -4.36 -2.53
C LYS A 121 1.84 -3.01 -3.21
N THR A 122 2.17 -1.95 -2.46
CA THR A 122 2.53 -0.64 -3.04
C THR A 122 3.75 -0.76 -3.93
N ILE A 123 4.80 -1.46 -3.49
CA ILE A 123 6.03 -1.70 -4.26
C ILE A 123 5.73 -2.48 -5.56
N ASP A 124 4.93 -3.55 -5.47
CA ASP A 124 4.53 -4.32 -6.65
C ASP A 124 3.72 -3.47 -7.65
N ARG A 125 2.73 -2.70 -7.14
CA ARG A 125 1.94 -1.79 -7.97
C ARG A 125 2.80 -0.71 -8.61
N PHE A 126 3.76 -0.13 -7.89
CA PHE A 126 4.69 0.85 -8.44
C PHE A 126 5.45 0.28 -9.63
N ARG A 127 5.99 -0.94 -9.54
CA ARG A 127 6.68 -1.58 -10.67
C ARG A 127 5.78 -1.70 -11.90
N ARG A 128 4.54 -2.12 -11.71
CA ARG A 128 3.60 -2.32 -12.82
C ARG A 128 3.17 -1.01 -13.46
N LEU A 129 2.96 0.03 -12.66
CA LEU A 129 2.47 1.33 -13.12
C LEU A 129 3.58 2.25 -13.65
N HIS A 130 4.85 1.98 -13.29
CA HIS A 130 6.02 2.79 -13.69
C HIS A 130 7.08 1.97 -14.46
N PRO A 131 6.75 1.43 -15.65
CA PRO A 131 7.73 0.70 -16.46
C PRO A 131 8.96 1.53 -16.84
N GLU A 132 8.86 2.86 -16.85
CA GLU A 132 9.98 3.80 -17.03
C GLU A 132 11.05 3.70 -15.94
N HIS A 133 10.75 3.01 -14.83
CA HIS A 133 11.68 2.77 -13.73
C HIS A 133 12.12 1.30 -13.63
N ALA A 134 11.78 0.45 -14.60
CA ALA A 134 12.07 -1.00 -14.56
C ALA A 134 13.57 -1.33 -14.47
N SER A 135 14.45 -0.47 -15.01
CA SER A 135 15.90 -0.66 -14.91
C SER A 135 16.49 -0.27 -13.56
N LYS A 136 15.71 0.37 -12.67
CA LYS A 136 16.19 0.84 -11.37
C LYS A 136 16.12 -0.27 -10.36
N LYS A 137 17.11 -0.36 -9.48
CA LYS A 137 16.96 -1.12 -8.25
C LYS A 137 15.85 -0.51 -7.42
N LEU A 138 14.99 -1.32 -6.81
CA LEU A 138 13.82 -0.83 -6.08
C LEU A 138 13.91 -1.28 -4.63
N TYR A 139 13.93 -0.31 -3.72
CA TYR A 139 13.96 -0.56 -2.29
C TYR A 139 12.72 0.00 -1.61
N GLY A 140 12.24 -0.71 -0.58
CA GLY A 140 11.14 -0.28 0.27
C GLY A 140 11.63 0.09 1.67
N VAL A 141 11.07 1.15 2.24
CA VAL A 141 11.33 1.63 3.60
C VAL A 141 10.01 1.79 4.33
N ILE A 142 9.90 1.23 5.54
CA ILE A 142 8.82 1.56 6.47
C ILE A 142 9.37 2.48 7.54
N ALA A 143 8.83 3.68 7.62
CA ALA A 143 9.14 4.65 8.66
C ALA A 143 8.04 4.62 9.71
N CYS A 144 8.39 4.39 10.99
CA CYS A 144 7.38 4.27 12.04
C CYS A 144 7.70 5.06 13.31
N VAL A 145 6.68 5.70 13.88
CA VAL A 145 6.81 6.37 15.19
C VAL A 145 6.87 5.31 16.29
N SER A 146 5.95 4.34 16.28
CA SER A 146 5.96 3.20 17.19
C SER A 146 5.75 1.88 16.46
N GLY A 147 6.12 0.78 17.10
CA GLY A 147 6.04 -0.58 16.57
C GLY A 147 6.88 -1.52 17.41
N SER A 148 6.38 -2.74 17.65
CA SER A 148 7.08 -3.74 18.44
C SER A 148 8.37 -4.19 17.74
N LYS A 149 9.31 -4.74 18.51
CA LYS A 149 10.54 -5.32 17.96
C LYS A 149 10.23 -6.39 16.92
N GLU A 150 9.27 -7.27 17.22
CA GLU A 150 8.85 -8.36 16.34
C GLU A 150 8.32 -7.86 15.00
N GLN A 151 7.51 -6.79 14.99
CA GLN A 151 6.97 -6.19 13.77
C GLN A 151 8.07 -5.56 12.91
N ARG A 152 9.05 -4.89 13.54
CA ARG A 152 10.20 -4.31 12.83
C ARG A 152 11.08 -5.42 12.22
N GLU A 153 11.30 -6.50 12.96
CA GLU A 153 12.02 -7.66 12.44
C GLU A 153 11.27 -8.37 11.33
N GLU A 154 9.94 -8.43 11.39
CA GLU A 154 9.09 -8.98 10.31
C GLU A 154 9.22 -8.15 9.03
N ALA A 155 9.20 -6.82 9.13
CA ALA A 155 9.43 -5.94 7.99
C ALA A 155 10.83 -6.14 7.38
N GLN A 156 11.85 -6.29 8.23
CA GLN A 156 13.21 -6.60 7.78
C GLN A 156 13.32 -7.98 7.13
N ARG A 157 12.65 -9.02 7.67
CA ARG A 157 12.59 -10.34 7.04
C ARG A 157 11.89 -10.29 5.67
N ALA A 158 10.94 -9.38 5.49
CA ALA A 158 10.32 -9.12 4.19
C ALA A 158 11.23 -8.33 3.22
N GLY A 159 12.45 -7.96 3.65
CA GLY A 159 13.43 -7.25 2.83
C GLY A 159 13.27 -5.73 2.82
N LEU A 160 12.39 -5.18 3.67
CA LEU A 160 12.17 -3.74 3.81
C LEU A 160 13.16 -3.13 4.79
N PHE A 161 13.68 -1.96 4.46
CA PHE A 161 14.34 -1.11 5.44
C PHE A 161 13.32 -0.65 6.49
N VAL A 162 13.78 -0.49 7.73
CA VAL A 162 12.96 0.06 8.81
C VAL A 162 13.62 1.31 9.35
N ALA A 163 12.84 2.38 9.44
CA ALA A 163 13.23 3.63 10.08
C ALA A 163 12.33 3.93 11.28
N SER A 164 12.91 4.56 12.30
CA SER A 164 12.16 5.17 13.39
C SER A 164 12.00 6.67 13.13
N ILE A 165 10.85 7.21 13.53
CA ILE A 165 10.62 8.64 13.62
C ILE A 165 10.42 9.00 15.09
N HIS A 166 11.30 9.85 15.64
CA HIS A 166 11.22 10.34 17.01
C HIS A 166 11.66 11.80 17.03
N ASP A 167 10.88 12.67 17.69
CA ASP A 167 11.15 14.12 17.77
C ASP A 167 11.54 14.72 16.40
N GLU A 168 10.76 14.41 15.36
CA GLU A 168 10.98 14.89 13.99
C GLU A 168 12.27 14.36 13.32
N VAL A 169 12.99 13.46 13.98
CA VAL A 169 14.19 12.82 13.45
C VAL A 169 13.85 11.49 12.81
N PHE A 170 14.20 11.34 11.54
CA PHE A 170 14.16 10.08 10.81
C PHE A 170 15.51 9.36 10.97
N GLU A 171 15.47 8.12 11.45
CA GLU A 171 16.67 7.28 11.63
C GLU A 171 16.46 5.89 11.04
N LEU A 172 17.33 5.47 10.11
CA LEU A 172 17.35 4.08 9.66
C LEU A 172 17.90 3.18 10.78
N LYS A 173 17.13 2.14 11.12
CA LYS A 173 17.46 1.15 12.15
C LYS A 173 17.87 -0.19 11.53
N THR A 174 18.67 -0.16 10.47
CA THR A 174 19.17 -1.38 9.82
C THR A 174 20.03 -2.18 10.80
N LEU A 175 19.67 -3.44 11.04
CA LEU A 175 20.52 -4.36 11.81
C LEU A 175 21.84 -4.60 11.05
N ALA A 176 22.91 -4.93 11.78
CA ALA A 176 24.24 -5.13 11.19
C ALA A 176 24.29 -6.18 10.06
N ASN A 177 23.37 -7.15 10.07
CA ASN A 177 23.29 -8.24 9.09
C ASN A 177 22.08 -8.13 8.16
N PHE A 178 21.42 -6.97 8.13
CA PHE A 178 20.27 -6.77 7.25
C PHE A 178 20.73 -6.68 5.80
N VAL A 179 20.21 -7.58 4.95
CA VAL A 179 20.39 -7.52 3.49
C VAL A 179 19.06 -7.04 2.89
N PRO A 180 19.02 -5.85 2.29
CA PRO A 180 17.79 -5.35 1.70
C PRO A 180 17.41 -6.14 0.46
N LYS A 181 16.11 -6.35 0.27
CA LYS A 181 15.60 -6.93 -0.97
C LYS A 181 15.56 -5.86 -2.04
N ASP A 182 16.21 -6.15 -3.17
CA ASP A 182 15.99 -5.40 -4.40
C ASP A 182 14.74 -5.93 -5.08
N PHE A 183 13.63 -5.22 -4.88
CA PHE A 183 12.34 -5.54 -5.48
C PHE A 183 12.35 -5.32 -7.00
N SER A 184 13.46 -4.85 -7.59
CA SER A 184 13.62 -4.81 -9.04
C SER A 184 13.75 -6.22 -9.67
N ALA A 185 14.33 -7.15 -8.90
CA ALA A 185 14.89 -8.42 -9.40
C ALA A 185 13.91 -9.60 -9.42
N GLU A 186 12.74 -9.51 -8.78
CA GLU A 186 11.72 -10.55 -8.85
C GLU A 186 10.73 -10.25 -9.99
N VAL A 187 10.89 -11.01 -11.07
CA VAL A 187 9.85 -11.22 -12.07
C VAL A 187 8.96 -12.33 -11.51
N VAL A 188 7.78 -11.99 -11.02
CA VAL A 188 6.72 -13.01 -10.95
C VAL A 188 6.29 -13.22 -12.39
N ALA A 189 6.73 -14.35 -12.96
CA ALA A 189 6.24 -14.88 -14.22
C ALA A 189 4.75 -15.23 -14.13
#